data_AF-A0A3N5WW46-F1
#
_entry.id   AF-A0A3N5WW46-F1
#
_cell.length_a   1.000
_cell.length_b   1.000
_cell.length_c   1.000
_cell.angle_alpha   90.00
_cell.angle_beta   90.00
_cell.angle_gamma   90.00
#
_symmetry.space_group_name_H-M   'P 1'
#
loop_
_entity.id
_entity.type
_entity.pdbx_description
1 polymer ?
#
loop_
_entity_poly.entity_id
_entity_poly.type
_entity_poly.pdbx_seq_one_letter_code
_entity_poly.pdbx_strand_id
1 'polypeptide(L)' 'MTAERIDLPQGTLDLLILKTLALEPQHGCAVSERIQQISSDVLKIQQGSLYPALHRLERRGWIKA' A
#
# COMPACT_ATOMS: atom_id res chain seq x y z
N MET A 1 -1.61 -23.06 3.13
CA MET A 1 -2.42 -22.08 3.88
C MET A 1 -2.56 -20.85 2.99
N THR A 2 -3.67 -20.74 2.26
CA THR A 2 -3.94 -19.62 1.34
C THR A 2 -4.14 -18.35 2.14
N ALA A 3 -3.34 -17.32 1.89
CA ALA A 3 -3.55 -16.00 2.46
C ALA A 3 -4.98 -15.54 2.13
N GLU A 4 -5.78 -15.31 3.18
CA GLU A 4 -7.12 -14.75 3.07
C GLU A 4 -7.01 -13.41 2.35
N ARG A 5 -7.54 -13.33 1.13
CA ARG A 5 -7.53 -12.07 0.38
C ARG A 5 -8.62 -11.19 0.98
N ILE A 6 -8.22 -10.18 1.71
CA ILE A 6 -9.13 -9.10 2.08
C ILE A 6 -9.40 -8.33 0.78
N ASP A 7 -10.63 -8.45 0.28
CA ASP A 7 -11.11 -7.62 -0.82
C ASP A 7 -11.25 -6.19 -0.31
N LEU A 8 -10.16 -5.42 -0.49
CA LEU A 8 -10.18 -3.99 -0.22
C LEU A 8 -11.09 -3.30 -1.25
N PRO A 9 -12.02 -2.45 -0.80
CA PRO A 9 -12.76 -1.58 -1.70
C PRO A 9 -11.79 -0.80 -2.60
N GLN A 10 -12.18 -0.58 -3.85
CA GLN A 10 -11.36 0.10 -4.85
C GLN A 10 -10.84 1.45 -4.29
N GLY A 11 -9.52 1.64 -4.33
CA GLY A 11 -8.86 2.85 -3.84
C GLY A 11 -8.49 2.87 -2.34
N THR A 12 -8.89 1.88 -1.55
CA THR A 12 -8.49 1.81 -0.12
C THR A 12 -6.98 1.62 0.02
N LEU A 13 -6.38 0.79 -0.82
CA LEU A 13 -4.93 0.60 -0.87
C LEU A 13 -4.20 1.92 -1.17
N ASP A 14 -4.70 2.68 -2.15
CA ASP A 14 -4.13 3.98 -2.53
C ASP A 14 -4.13 4.94 -1.32
N LEU A 15 -5.23 4.97 -0.54
CA LEU A 15 -5.35 5.80 0.66
C LEU A 15 -4.43 5.34 1.81
N LEU A 16 -4.27 4.03 2.00
CA LEU A 16 -3.35 3.47 2.99
C LEU A 16 -1.88 3.80 2.65
N ILE A 17 -1.52 3.74 1.36
CA ILE A 17 -0.20 4.13 0.87
C ILE A 17 0.04 5.62 1.16
N LEU A 18 -0.89 6.50 0.80
CA LEU A 18 -0.76 7.94 1.05
C LEU A 18 -0.68 8.26 2.54
N LYS A 19 -1.50 7.63 3.37
CA LYS A 19 -1.46 7.82 4.82
C LYS A 19 -0.11 7.41 5.40
N THR A 20 0.47 6.33 4.87
CA THR A 20 1.80 5.86 5.28
C THR A 20 2.89 6.88 4.87
N LEU A 21 2.87 7.32 3.61
CA LEU A 21 3.84 8.28 3.09
C LEU A 21 3.68 9.70 3.67
N ALA A 22 2.49 10.05 4.16
CA ALA A 22 2.24 11.31 4.84
C ALA A 22 2.92 11.41 6.21
N LEU A 23 3.24 10.26 6.84
CA LEU A 23 3.97 10.23 8.11
C LEU A 23 5.48 10.41 7.88
N GLU A 24 6.03 9.70 6.89
CA GLU A 24 7.45 9.72 6.56
C GLU A 24 7.66 9.24 5.12
N PRO A 25 8.65 9.79 4.37
CA PRO A 25 9.08 9.22 3.11
C PRO A 25 9.56 7.78 3.27
N GLN A 26 9.01 6.84 2.49
CA GLN A 26 9.36 5.43 2.55
C GLN A 26 9.53 4.82 1.15
N HIS A 27 10.42 3.84 1.03
CA HIS A 27 10.55 3.01 -0.16
C HIS A 27 9.28 2.16 -0.37
N GLY A 28 8.93 1.86 -1.63
CA GLY A 28 7.71 1.12 -1.96
C GLY A 28 7.50 -0.16 -1.13
N CYS A 29 8.54 -0.99 -0.96
CA CYS A 29 8.46 -2.21 -0.15
C CYS A 29 8.24 -1.93 1.35
N ALA A 30 8.84 -0.87 1.88
CA ALA A 30 8.66 -0.46 3.27
C ALA A 30 7.21 0.00 3.55
N VAL A 31 6.55 0.60 2.56
CA VAL A 31 5.13 0.98 2.67
C VAL A 31 4.24 -0.25 2.90
N SER A 32 4.46 -1.35 2.17
CA SER A 32 3.68 -2.58 2.40
C SER A 32 3.89 -3.19 3.78
N GLU A 33 5.13 -3.21 4.27
CA GLU A 33 5.48 -3.71 5.60
C GLU A 33 4.84 -2.83 6.68
N ARG A 34 4.89 -1.50 6.51
CA ARG A 34 4.28 -0.55 7.44
C ARG A 34 2.77 -0.72 7.51
N ILE A 35 2.11 -0.90 6.36
CA ILE A 35 0.66 -1.15 6.32
C ILE A 35 0.32 -2.48 7.02
N GLN A 36 1.14 -3.51 6.85
CA GLN A 36 0.95 -4.78 7.54
C GLN A 36 1.08 -4.62 9.06
N GLN A 37 2.10 -3.91 9.54
CA GLN A 37 2.32 -3.63 10.96
C GLN A 37 1.15 -2.86 11.60
N ILE A 38 0.66 -1.79 10.96
CA ILE A 38 -0.46 -0.99 11.49
C ILE A 38 -1.79 -1.76 11.45
N SER A 39 -1.89 -2.78 10.61
CA SER A 39 -3.07 -3.64 10.50
C SER A 39 -3.03 -4.86 11.44
N SER A 40 -1.98 -5.02 12.25
CA SER A 40 -1.77 -6.21 13.09
C SER A 40 -1.82 -7.51 12.27
N ASP A 41 -1.09 -7.56 11.15
CA ASP A 41 -0.99 -8.71 10.23
C ASP A 41 -2.27 -9.09 9.48
N VAL A 42 -3.35 -8.32 9.63
CA VAL A 42 -4.63 -8.54 8.95
C VAL A 42 -4.51 -8.19 7.46
N LEU A 43 -3.90 -7.04 7.12
CA LEU A 43 -3.72 -6.59 5.74
C LEU A 43 -2.34 -6.96 5.20
N LYS A 44 -2.28 -8.02 4.40
CA LYS A 44 -1.08 -8.44 3.67
C LYS A 44 -1.13 -7.97 2.23
N ILE A 45 -0.44 -6.88 1.94
CA ILE A 45 -0.34 -6.35 0.57
C ILE A 45 0.68 -7.18 -0.21
N GLN A 46 0.23 -7.81 -1.29
CA GLN A 46 1.12 -8.50 -2.22
C GLN A 46 1.85 -7.50 -3.13
N GLN A 47 3.08 -7.83 -3.54
CA GLN A 47 3.84 -7.01 -4.50
C GLN A 47 3.06 -6.76 -5.81
N GLY A 48 2.27 -7.76 -6.27
CA GLY A 48 1.43 -7.63 -7.45
C GLY A 48 0.31 -6.59 -7.34
N SER A 49 -0.07 -6.17 -6.13
CA SER A 49 -1.03 -5.08 -5.90
C SER A 49 -0.36 -3.75 -5.58
N LEU A 50 0.82 -3.80 -4.94
CA LEU A 50 1.58 -2.63 -4.50
C LEU A 50 2.11 -1.79 -5.66
N TYR A 51 2.88 -2.38 -6.58
CA TYR A 51 3.51 -1.62 -7.66
C TYR A 51 2.50 -0.95 -8.60
N PRO A 52 1.40 -1.61 -9.02
CA PRO A 52 0.35 -0.94 -9.79
C PRO A 52 -0.29 0.23 -9.04
N ALA A 53 -0.45 0.14 -7.71
CA ALA A 53 -0.97 1.21 -6.89
C ALA A 53 -0.01 2.41 -6.82
N LEU A 54 1.29 2.15 -6.58
CA LEU A 54 2.33 3.17 -6.59
C LEU A 54 2.40 3.89 -7.95
N HIS A 55 2.42 3.15 -9.07
CA HIS A 55 2.40 3.76 -10.41
C HIS A 55 1.11 4.53 -10.71
N ARG A 56 -0.05 4.14 -10.16
CA ARG A 56 -1.28 4.95 -10.29
C ARG A 56 -1.13 6.27 -9.54
N LEU A 57 -0.62 6.23 -8.31
CA LEU A 57 -0.42 7.41 -7.47
C LEU A 57 0.62 8.36 -8.08
N GLU A 58 1.70 7.84 -8.65
CA GLU A 58 2.72 8.59 -9.38
C GLU A 58 2.14 9.25 -10.63
N ARG A 59 1.38 8.50 -11.45
CA ARG A 59 0.70 9.06 -12.64
C ARG A 59 -0.33 10.14 -12.29
N ARG A 60 -0.90 10.11 -11.09
CA ARG A 60 -1.78 11.17 -10.57
C ARG A 60 -1.01 12.38 -10.02
N GLY A 61 0.32 12.31 -9.93
CA GLY A 61 1.18 13.34 -9.36
C GLY A 61 1.11 13.45 -7.84
N TRP A 62 0.58 12.43 -7.15
CA TRP A 62 0.42 12.44 -5.70
C TRP A 62 1.67 11.99 -4.95
N ILE A 63 2.51 11.19 -5.61
CA ILE A 63 3.81 10.75 -5.11
C ILE A 63 4.87 10.94 -6.20
N LYS A 64 6.14 10.96 -5.80
CA LYS A 64 7.30 10.99 -6.72
C LYS A 64 8.22 9.84 -6.37
N ALA A 65 8.83 9.22 -7.39
CA ALA A 65 9.88 8.23 -7.24
C ALA A 65 11.21 8.87 -6.83
#